data_AF-A0A956J0I3-F1
#
_entry.id   AF-A0A956J0I3-F1
#
_cell.length_a   1.000
_cell.length_b   1.000
_cell.length_c   1.000
_cell.angle_alpha   90.00
_cell.angle_beta   90.00
_cell.angle_gamma   90.00
#
_symmetry.space_group_name_H-M   'P 1'
#
loop_
_entity.id
_entity.type
_entity.pdbx_description
1 polymer ?
#
loop_
_entity_poly.entity_id
_entity_poly.type
_entity_poly.pdbx_seq_one_letter_code
_entity_poly.pdbx_strand_id
1 'polypeptide(L)'
;VKTTKKNPATAEGLNAAGKGVAWGMGNWTRANAEFVLLGRRGKPSTPRARGIGNVHQLVFAPRGAHSEKPDEVHERIAHLMGPARRLELFARRPCFGWSAWGNEVDCDVEMAWKENE
;
A
#
# COMPACT_ATOMS: atom_id res chain seq x y z
N VAL A 1 8.11 18.87 3.07
CA VAL A 1 8.55 18.85 1.67
C VAL A 1 9.79 19.72 1.54
N LYS A 2 10.99 19.13 1.38
CA LYS A 2 12.18 19.88 0.96
C LYS A 2 12.29 19.70 -0.54
N THR A 3 11.97 20.74 -1.30
CA THR A 3 12.17 20.75 -2.76
C THR A 3 13.63 21.09 -3.02
N THR A 4 14.47 20.09 -3.25
CA THR A 4 15.79 20.32 -3.85
C THR A 4 15.59 20.64 -5.32
N LYS A 5 16.13 21.79 -5.76
CA LYS A 5 16.15 22.22 -7.17
C LYS A 5 17.00 21.26 -8.00
N LYS A 6 16.39 20.16 -8.45
CA LYS A 6 16.69 19.35 -9.64
C LYS A 6 16.01 18.00 -9.47
N ASN A 7 14.84 17.82 -10.08
CA ASN A 7 14.56 16.59 -10.80
C ASN A 7 13.39 16.83 -11.77
N PRO A 8 13.51 16.34 -13.02
CA PRO A 8 12.43 16.44 -13.99
C PRO A 8 11.24 15.65 -13.44
N ALA A 9 10.03 16.14 -13.71
CA ALA A 9 8.82 15.37 -13.51
C ALA A 9 8.90 14.10 -14.37
N THR A 10 9.43 13.00 -13.81
CA THR A 10 8.93 11.67 -14.16
C THR A 10 7.48 11.64 -13.66
N ALA A 11 6.56 11.23 -14.54
CA ALA A 11 5.13 11.50 -14.50
C ALA A 11 4.33 10.87 -13.32
N GLU A 12 4.99 10.53 -12.22
CA GLU A 12 4.45 9.75 -11.12
C GLU A 12 3.94 10.69 -10.02
N GLY A 13 2.64 10.64 -9.74
CA GLY A 13 1.98 11.46 -8.72
C GLY A 13 1.32 12.75 -9.22
N LEU A 14 1.20 12.94 -10.53
CA LEU A 14 0.50 14.09 -11.11
C LEU A 14 -1.02 13.99 -10.91
N ASN A 15 -1.70 15.13 -10.79
CA ASN A 15 -3.16 15.23 -10.81
C ASN A 15 -3.72 14.93 -12.21
N ALA A 16 -5.06 14.87 -12.32
CA ALA A 16 -5.75 14.56 -13.58
C ALA A 16 -5.41 15.50 -14.76
N ALA A 17 -4.86 16.70 -14.48
CA ALA A 17 -4.41 17.65 -15.49
C ALA A 17 -2.91 17.51 -15.84
N GLY A 18 -2.22 16.49 -15.31
CA GLY A 18 -0.79 16.26 -15.53
C GLY A 18 0.11 17.31 -14.87
N LYS A 19 -0.38 18.05 -13.86
CA LYS A 19 0.36 19.17 -13.24
C LYS A 19 0.35 19.12 -11.72
N GLY A 20 1.46 18.70 -11.11
CA GLY A 20 1.63 18.67 -9.65
C GLY A 20 0.74 17.64 -8.94
N VAL A 21 0.81 17.57 -7.61
CA VAL A 21 0.10 16.53 -6.83
C VAL A 21 -1.40 16.84 -6.62
N ALA A 22 -2.22 15.80 -6.49
CA ALA A 22 -3.66 15.93 -6.26
C ALA A 22 -3.97 16.27 -4.78
N TRP A 23 -4.89 17.21 -4.51
CA TRP A 23 -5.21 17.63 -3.14
C TRP A 23 -6.66 17.31 -2.77
N GLY A 24 -6.85 16.53 -1.71
CA GLY A 24 -8.12 16.31 -1.03
C GLY A 24 -8.47 17.41 -0.02
N MET A 25 -9.67 17.30 0.54
CA MET A 25 -10.19 18.23 1.54
C MET A 25 -9.48 18.08 2.89
N GLY A 26 -9.38 19.16 3.65
CA GLY A 26 -8.89 19.12 5.03
C GLY A 26 -9.14 20.45 5.73
N ASN A 27 -9.36 20.38 7.05
CA ASN A 27 -9.83 21.52 7.85
C ASN A 27 -8.75 22.57 8.11
N TRP A 28 -7.50 22.13 8.30
CA TRP A 28 -6.36 23.01 8.61
C TRP A 28 -5.34 23.05 7.47
N THR A 29 -5.12 21.91 6.82
CA THR A 29 -4.25 21.76 5.65
C THR A 29 -4.94 20.90 4.60
N ARG A 30 -4.60 21.07 3.32
CA ARG A 30 -5.09 20.21 2.25
C ARG A 30 -4.55 18.80 2.42
N ALA A 31 -5.42 17.80 2.44
CA ALA A 31 -5.01 16.40 2.53
C ALA A 31 -4.46 15.88 1.20
N ASN A 32 -3.50 14.97 1.24
CA ASN A 32 -2.98 14.29 0.06
C ASN A 32 -2.40 12.92 0.43
N ALA A 33 -1.68 12.86 1.56
CA ALA A 33 -1.04 11.63 2.01
C ALA A 33 -2.06 10.64 2.60
N GLU A 34 -1.95 9.38 2.20
CA GLU A 34 -2.57 8.23 2.87
C GLU A 34 -1.49 7.48 3.65
N PHE A 35 -1.80 7.06 4.88
CA PHE A 35 -0.86 6.36 5.75
C PHE A 35 -1.09 4.86 5.73
N VAL A 36 0.01 4.10 5.64
CA VAL A 36 0.03 2.65 5.85
C VAL A 36 0.73 2.38 7.19
N LEU A 37 0.00 1.82 8.14
CA LEU A 37 0.53 1.48 9.46
C LEU A 37 1.09 0.05 9.45
N LEU A 38 2.28 -0.14 10.02
CA LEU A 38 2.91 -1.46 10.15
C LEU A 38 2.78 -1.97 11.58
N GLY A 39 1.97 -3.02 11.77
CA GLY A 39 1.85 -3.76 13.02
C GLY A 39 2.67 -5.04 13.02
N ARG A 40 3.15 -5.47 14.20
CA ARG A 40 3.80 -6.77 14.39
C ARG A 40 3.10 -7.58 15.47
N ARG A 41 3.00 -8.89 15.27
CA ARG A 41 2.57 -9.85 16.31
C ARG A 41 3.67 -10.89 16.50
N GLY A 42 4.03 -11.19 17.75
CA GLY A 42 5.13 -12.10 18.08
C GLY A 42 6.51 -11.52 17.75
N LYS A 43 7.43 -12.39 17.27
CA LYS A 43 8.83 -12.06 16.96
C LYS A 43 9.20 -12.45 15.51
N PRO A 44 8.60 -11.81 14.49
CA PRO A 44 8.92 -12.12 13.10
C PRO A 44 10.36 -11.73 12.75
N SER A 45 10.98 -12.46 11.82
CA SER A 45 12.31 -12.12 11.30
C SER A 45 12.26 -10.77 10.58
N THR A 46 13.16 -9.86 10.95
CA THR A 46 13.18 -8.51 10.39
C THR A 46 13.57 -8.54 8.90
N PRO A 47 13.08 -7.60 8.06
CA PRO A 47 13.53 -7.48 6.68
C PRO A 47 15.06 -7.39 6.54
N ARG A 48 15.69 -6.66 7.45
CA ARG A 48 17.16 -6.52 7.50
C ARG A 48 17.87 -7.85 7.74
N ALA A 49 17.37 -8.69 8.64
CA ALA A 49 17.93 -10.02 8.87
C ALA A 49 17.84 -10.94 7.65
N ARG A 50 16.92 -10.64 6.72
CA ARG A 50 16.77 -11.31 5.42
C ARG A 50 17.50 -10.61 4.27
N GLY A 51 18.35 -9.62 4.57
CA GLY A 51 19.11 -8.88 3.54
C GLY A 51 18.32 -7.78 2.81
N ILE A 52 17.10 -7.45 3.24
CA ILE A 52 16.26 -6.42 2.61
C ILE A 52 16.37 -5.12 3.40
N GLY A 53 16.94 -4.10 2.76
CA GLY A 53 17.14 -2.76 3.36
C GLY A 53 16.80 -1.60 2.43
N ASN A 54 16.31 -1.87 1.22
CA ASN A 54 16.09 -0.90 0.16
C ASN A 54 14.61 -0.61 -0.14
N VAL A 55 13.70 -0.98 0.77
CA VAL A 55 12.27 -0.61 0.64
C VAL A 55 12.05 0.75 1.29
N HIS A 56 11.74 1.75 0.47
CA HIS A 56 11.44 3.09 0.94
C HIS A 56 9.98 3.18 1.44
N GLN A 57 9.75 4.03 2.45
CA GLN A 57 8.40 4.23 3.02
C GLN A 57 7.49 5.09 2.12
N LEU A 58 8.07 5.98 1.33
CA LEU A 58 7.33 6.96 0.54
C LEU A 58 6.96 6.38 -0.83
N VAL A 59 5.66 6.31 -1.10
CA VAL A 59 5.09 5.91 -2.39
C VAL A 59 4.51 7.17 -3.03
N PHE A 60 4.92 7.47 -4.27
CA PHE A 60 4.36 8.56 -5.07
C PHE A 60 3.66 7.95 -6.27
N ALA A 61 2.33 7.93 -6.23
CA ALA A 61 1.52 7.38 -7.29
C ALA A 61 0.39 8.35 -7.66
N PRO A 62 -0.05 8.37 -8.93
CA PRO A 62 -1.25 9.10 -9.31
C PRO A 62 -2.47 8.54 -8.55
N ARG A 63 -3.47 9.39 -8.33
CA ARG A 63 -4.73 8.95 -7.71
C ARG A 63 -5.51 8.10 -8.70
N GLY A 64 -5.80 6.86 -8.30
CA GLY A 64 -6.67 5.93 -9.04
C GLY A 64 -8.16 6.17 -8.79
N ALA A 65 -8.94 5.12 -9.00
CA ALA A 65 -10.37 5.08 -8.69
C ALA A 65 -10.65 5.32 -7.19
N HIS A 66 -11.93 5.50 -6.85
CA HIS A 66 -12.31 5.79 -5.47
C HIS A 66 -11.85 4.69 -4.51
N SER A 67 -11.03 5.07 -3.52
CA SER A 67 -10.42 4.18 -2.53
C SER A 67 -9.39 3.18 -3.08
N GLU A 68 -9.04 3.26 -4.36
CA GLU A 68 -8.01 2.42 -4.97
C GLU A 68 -6.63 2.75 -4.40
N LYS A 69 -5.96 1.71 -3.91
CA LYS A 69 -4.59 1.80 -3.43
C LYS A 69 -3.62 1.49 -4.57
N PRO A 70 -2.46 2.16 -4.67
CA PRO A 70 -1.49 1.88 -5.72
C PRO A 70 -0.90 0.46 -5.62
N ASP A 71 -0.75 -0.23 -6.75
CA ASP A 71 -0.16 -1.58 -6.85
C ASP A 71 1.24 -1.66 -6.25
N GLU A 72 2.01 -0.57 -6.34
CA GLU A 72 3.35 -0.47 -5.76
C GLU A 72 3.35 -0.75 -4.25
N VAL A 73 2.25 -0.50 -3.54
CA VAL A 73 2.13 -0.83 -2.11
C VAL A 73 2.21 -2.35 -1.90
N HIS A 74 1.46 -3.12 -2.70
CA HIS A 74 1.50 -4.60 -2.64
C HIS A 74 2.87 -5.14 -3.00
N GLU A 75 3.50 -4.61 -4.05
CA GLU A 75 4.84 -5.01 -4.49
C GLU A 75 5.90 -4.74 -3.43
N ARG A 76 5.89 -3.55 -2.83
CA ARG A 76 6.83 -3.18 -1.76
C ARG A 76 6.63 -4.04 -0.51
N ILE A 77 5.38 -4.34 -0.14
CA ILE A 77 5.11 -5.27 0.97
C ILE A 77 5.61 -6.68 0.62
N ALA A 78 5.38 -7.15 -0.61
CA ALA A 78 5.83 -8.47 -1.04
C ALA A 78 7.36 -8.59 -0.99
N HIS A 79 8.08 -7.58 -1.48
CA HIS A 79 9.54 -7.50 -1.38
C HIS A 79 10.00 -7.42 0.08
N LEU A 80 9.38 -6.55 0.89
CA LEU A 80 9.73 -6.37 2.30
C LEU A 80 9.57 -7.68 3.10
N MET A 81 8.50 -8.43 2.85
CA MET A 81 8.19 -9.66 3.57
C MET A 81 8.90 -10.90 3.00
N GLY A 82 9.43 -10.83 1.77
CA GLY A 82 10.02 -11.99 1.10
C GLY A 82 8.98 -13.08 0.84
N PRO A 83 9.37 -14.35 0.63
CA PRO A 83 8.43 -15.44 0.38
C PRO A 83 7.60 -15.73 1.65
N ALA A 84 6.39 -15.20 1.68
CA ALA A 84 5.44 -15.37 2.78
C ALA A 84 4.02 -15.46 2.21
N ARG A 85 3.14 -16.17 2.93
CA ARG A 85 1.70 -16.11 2.67
C ARG A 85 1.18 -14.72 3.03
N ARG A 86 0.35 -14.14 2.18
CA ARG A 86 -0.20 -12.78 2.34
C ARG A 86 -1.69 -12.82 2.09
N LEU A 87 -2.43 -12.04 2.87
CA LEU A 87 -3.88 -11.91 2.79
C LEU A 87 -4.22 -10.42 2.77
N GLU A 88 -5.00 -10.02 1.78
CA GLU A 88 -5.65 -8.72 1.74
C GLU A 88 -7.09 -8.86 2.21
N LEU A 89 -7.45 -8.09 3.23
CA LEU A 89 -8.82 -8.01 3.76
C LEU A 89 -9.52 -6.79 3.14
N PHE A 90 -10.82 -6.94 2.90
CA PHE A 90 -11.66 -5.96 2.21
C PHE A 90 -11.17 -5.67 0.78
N ALA A 91 -10.58 -6.68 0.15
CA ALA A 91 -10.13 -6.60 -1.23
C ALA A 91 -11.32 -6.39 -2.18
N ARG A 92 -11.11 -5.56 -3.22
CA ARG A 92 -12.07 -5.31 -4.31
C ARG A 92 -11.62 -5.84 -5.66
N ARG A 93 -10.39 -6.36 -5.73
CA ARG A 93 -9.81 -7.01 -6.89
C ARG A 93 -8.78 -8.03 -6.43
N PRO A 94 -8.52 -9.09 -7.21
CA PRO A 94 -7.41 -10.00 -6.93
C PRO A 94 -6.06 -9.29 -7.12
N CYS A 95 -5.06 -9.70 -6.32
CA CYS A 95 -3.67 -9.27 -6.46
C CYS A 95 -2.78 -10.51 -6.54
N PHE A 96 -1.90 -10.57 -7.54
CA PHE A 96 -1.05 -11.75 -7.74
C PHE A 96 -0.14 -12.01 -6.54
N GLY A 97 -0.12 -13.24 -6.03
CA GLY A 97 0.67 -13.62 -4.86
C GLY A 97 0.07 -13.18 -3.52
N TRP A 98 -1.18 -12.73 -3.52
CA TRP A 98 -1.99 -12.44 -2.34
C TRP A 98 -3.27 -13.25 -2.38
N SER A 99 -3.67 -13.77 -1.22
CA SER A 99 -5.05 -14.19 -1.03
C SER A 99 -5.93 -12.96 -0.81
N ALA A 100 -7.16 -13.02 -1.32
CA ALA A 100 -8.13 -11.95 -1.31
C ALA A 100 -9.38 -12.37 -0.53
N TRP A 101 -9.76 -11.54 0.41
CA TRP A 101 -11.03 -11.67 1.11
C TRP A 101 -11.74 -10.32 1.10
N GLY A 102 -12.98 -10.27 0.60
CA GLY A 102 -13.77 -9.04 0.52
C GLY A 102 -15.10 -9.25 -0.19
N ASN A 103 -16.02 -8.30 -0.04
CA ASN A 103 -17.39 -8.43 -0.56
C ASN A 103 -17.50 -8.17 -2.08
N GLU A 104 -16.46 -7.62 -2.70
CA GLU A 104 -16.43 -7.24 -4.13
C GLU A 104 -15.46 -8.12 -4.94
N VAL A 105 -15.02 -9.24 -4.38
CA VAL A 105 -14.10 -10.19 -5.01
C VAL A 105 -14.50 -11.61 -4.68
N ASP A 106 -14.26 -12.54 -5.60
CA ASP A 106 -14.35 -13.96 -5.31
C ASP A 106 -13.27 -14.32 -4.28
N CYS A 107 -13.71 -14.58 -3.05
CA CYS A 107 -12.80 -14.89 -1.95
C CYS A 107 -12.09 -16.23 -2.22
N ASP A 108 -10.76 -16.25 -2.05
CA ASP A 108 -9.95 -17.46 -2.19
C ASP A 108 -9.60 -18.11 -0.84
N VAL A 109 -10.08 -17.51 0.26
CA VAL A 109 -9.90 -18.01 1.63
C VAL A 109 -11.22 -18.03 2.38
N GLU A 110 -11.41 -19.08 3.17
CA GLU A 110 -12.51 -19.20 4.11
C GLU A 110 -12.06 -18.78 5.52
N MET A 111 -12.85 -17.92 6.16
CA MET A 111 -12.62 -17.52 7.55
C MET A 111 -13.36 -18.48 8.48
N ALA A 112 -12.62 -19.38 9.13
CA ALA A 112 -13.18 -20.23 10.17
C ALA A 112 -13.31 -19.44 11.48
N TRP A 113 -14.55 -19.22 11.92
CA TRP A 113 -14.82 -18.73 13.27
C TRP A 113 -14.64 -19.87 14.25
N LYS A 114 -13.72 -19.73 15.19
CA LYS A 114 -13.75 -20.52 16.42
C LYS A 114 -14.44 -19.68 17.48
N GLU A 115 -15.56 -20.16 18.01
CA GLU A 115 -16.04 -19.66 19.29
C GLU A 115 -14.92 -19.88 20.31
N ASN A 116 -14.61 -18.84 21.07
CA ASN A 116 -13.64 -18.95 22.15
C ASN A 116 -14.33 -19.69 23.29
N GLU A 117 -13.88 -20.91 23.62
CA GLU A 117 -14.21 -21.61 24.86
C GLU A 117 -13.58 -20.93 26.08
#